data_AF-A0A350Y4A5-F1
#
_entry.id   AF-A0A350Y4A5-F1
#
_cell.length_a   1.000
_cell.length_b   1.000
_cell.length_c   1.000
_cell.angle_alpha   90.00
_cell.angle_beta   90.00
_cell.angle_gamma   90.00
#
_symmetry.space_group_name_H-M   'P 1'
#
loop_
_entity.id
_entity.type
_entity.pdbx_description
1 polymer ?
#
loop_
_entity_poly.entity_id
_entity_poly.type
_entity_poly.pdbx_seq_one_letter_code
_entity_poly.pdbx_strand_id
1 'polypeptide(L)' 'MILLTANRRMKGIDSLEQTIRKENTSTSLPVLTIGTLDRFSDREYREQCAVRLVDILLDLENYRGVG' A
#
# COMPACT_ATOMS: atom_id res chain seq x y z
N MET A 1 -0.97 8.96 8.79
CA MET A 1 -1.39 7.55 8.96
C MET A 1 -1.41 6.92 7.58
N ILE A 2 -0.59 5.91 7.31
CA ILE A 2 -0.50 5.23 6.00
C ILE A 2 -1.16 3.86 6.14
N LEU A 3 -1.96 3.46 5.15
CA LEU A 3 -2.63 2.16 5.15
C LEU A 3 -1.69 1.11 4.52
N LEU A 4 -1.32 0.10 5.30
CA LEU A 4 -0.66 -1.10 4.81
C LEU A 4 -1.70 -2.22 4.72
N THR A 5 -1.86 -2.80 3.53
CA THR A 5 -2.79 -3.88 3.26
C THR A 5 -2.05 -5.04 2.57
N ALA A 6 -2.69 -6.19 2.53
CA ALA A 6 -2.30 -7.27 1.63
C ALA A 6 -3.47 -7.70 0.73
N ASN A 7 -4.49 -6.84 0.63
CA ASN A 7 -5.73 -7.10 -0.05
C ASN A 7 -6.07 -5.93 -0.97
N ARG A 8 -5.71 -6.04 -2.25
CA ARG A 8 -6.12 -5.08 -3.30
C ARG A 8 -7.47 -5.44 -3.91
N ARG A 9 -7.92 -6.70 -3.77
CA ARG A 9 -9.07 -7.25 -4.51
C ARG A 9 -10.19 -7.66 -3.56
N MET A 10 -10.74 -6.72 -2.80
CA MET A 10 -12.10 -6.94 -2.29
C MET A 10 -13.06 -6.77 -3.46
N LYS A 11 -13.94 -7.73 -3.70
CA LYS A 11 -15.08 -7.55 -4.63
C LYS A 11 -16.24 -6.97 -3.83
N GLY A 12 -16.83 -5.87 -4.28
CA GLY A 12 -17.96 -5.23 -3.61
C GLY A 12 -17.88 -3.70 -3.65
N ILE A 13 -18.97 -3.06 -3.22
CA ILE A 13 -19.15 -1.60 -3.21
C ILE A 13 -18.16 -0.92 -2.24
N ASP A 14 -17.68 -1.67 -1.26
CA ASP A 14 -16.69 -1.26 -0.24
C ASP A 14 -15.27 -1.77 -0.56
N SER A 15 -14.98 -2.05 -1.83
CA SER A 15 -13.64 -2.48 -2.20
C SER A 15 -12.62 -1.36 -2.02
N LEU A 16 -11.46 -1.70 -1.46
CA LEU A 16 -10.38 -0.74 -1.24
C LEU A 16 -10.00 -0.02 -2.55
N GLU A 17 -10.03 -0.72 -3.68
CA GLU A 17 -9.81 -0.11 -4.99
C GLU A 17 -10.88 0.93 -5.34
N GLN A 18 -12.16 0.64 -5.12
CA GLN A 18 -13.22 1.64 -5.37
C GLN A 18 -13.15 2.81 -4.41
N THR A 19 -12.82 2.58 -3.13
CA THR A 19 -12.62 3.66 -2.15
C THR A 19 -11.48 4.56 -2.56
N ILE A 20 -10.33 3.98 -2.96
CA ILE A 20 -9.21 4.75 -3.50
C ILE A 20 -9.68 5.55 -4.73
N ARG A 21 -10.33 4.93 -5.72
CA ARG A 21 -10.78 5.68 -6.92
C ARG A 21 -11.75 6.83 -6.63
N LYS A 22 -12.64 6.69 -5.63
CA LYS A 22 -13.64 7.71 -5.29
C LYS A 22 -13.09 8.84 -4.43
N GLU A 23 -12.28 8.48 -3.43
CA GLU A 23 -11.88 9.39 -2.35
C GLU A 23 -10.41 9.83 -2.45
N ASN A 24 -9.63 9.31 -3.42
CA ASN A 24 -8.26 9.73 -3.62
C ASN A 24 -8.18 11.17 -4.15
N THR A 25 -7.28 11.94 -3.55
CA THR A 25 -7.01 13.34 -3.86
C THR A 25 -5.51 13.53 -4.05
N SER A 26 -5.08 14.66 -4.62
CA SER A 26 -3.64 14.94 -4.81
C SER A 26 -2.83 14.96 -3.50
N THR A 27 -3.49 15.12 -2.36
CA THR A 27 -2.84 15.16 -1.04
C THR A 27 -3.00 13.85 -0.26
N SER A 28 -3.80 12.90 -0.77
CA SER A 28 -4.04 11.61 -0.14
C SER A 28 -2.75 10.83 0.01
N LEU A 29 -2.60 10.18 1.17
CA LEU A 29 -1.48 9.30 1.45
C LEU A 29 -1.61 8.00 0.65
N PRO A 30 -0.49 7.38 0.26
CA PRO A 30 -0.52 6.14 -0.50
C PRO A 30 -1.09 4.99 0.34
N VAL A 31 -1.73 4.05 -0.35
CA VAL A 31 -2.08 2.74 0.20
C VAL A 31 -1.06 1.72 -0.27
N LEU A 32 -0.34 1.12 0.68
CA LEU A 32 0.75 0.18 0.40
C LEU A 32 0.23 -1.25 0.46
N THR A 33 0.57 -2.06 -0.56
CA THR A 33 0.15 -3.47 -0.63
C THR A 33 1.35 -4.40 -0.49
N ILE A 34 1.29 -5.33 0.46
CA ILE A 34 2.19 -6.49 0.51
C ILE A 34 1.72 -7.48 -0.55
N GLY A 35 2.51 -7.64 -1.61
CA GLY A 35 2.10 -8.37 -2.82
C GLY A 35 2.04 -9.90 -2.65
N THR A 36 2.84 -10.49 -1.76
CA THR A 36 2.97 -11.94 -1.65
C THR A 36 2.94 -12.37 -0.18
N LEU A 37 1.74 -12.41 0.40
CA LEU A 37 1.53 -12.84 1.78
C LEU A 37 2.08 -14.23 2.08
N ASP A 38 2.02 -15.15 1.11
CA ASP A 38 2.51 -16.52 1.30
C ASP A 38 4.01 -16.58 1.61
N ARG A 39 4.75 -15.55 1.20
CA ARG A 39 6.18 -15.38 1.51
C ARG A 39 6.43 -14.64 2.81
N PHE A 40 5.41 -14.25 3.57
CA PHE A 40 5.63 -13.45 4.78
C PHE A 40 6.32 -14.23 5.91
N SER A 41 6.39 -15.57 5.83
CA SER A 41 7.22 -16.40 6.70
C SER A 41 8.72 -16.32 6.38
N ASP A 42 9.09 -15.98 5.15
CA ASP A 42 10.46 -15.75 4.70
C ASP A 42 11.01 -14.46 5.30
N ARG A 43 12.12 -14.58 6.05
CA ARG A 43 12.78 -13.45 6.68
C ARG A 43 13.30 -12.45 5.65
N GLU A 44 13.90 -12.93 4.57
CA GLU A 44 14.48 -12.09 3.54
C GLU A 44 13.38 -11.25 2.88
N TYR A 45 12.23 -11.87 2.60
CA TYR A 45 11.07 -11.16 2.07
C TYR A 45 10.58 -10.05 3.00
N ARG A 46 10.50 -10.30 4.31
CA ARG A 46 10.12 -9.26 5.30
C ARG A 46 11.13 -8.12 5.36
N GLU A 47 12.42 -8.43 5.29
CA GLU A 47 13.49 -7.42 5.27
C GLU A 47 13.39 -6.55 4.01
N GLN A 48 13.16 -7.15 2.84
CA GLN A 48 12.92 -6.42 1.59
C GLN A 48 11.68 -5.51 1.68
N CYS A 49 10.57 -6.03 2.23
CA CYS A 49 9.37 -5.22 2.46
C CYS A 49 9.65 -4.03 3.39
N ALA A 50 10.42 -4.23 4.47
CA ALA A 50 10.75 -3.18 5.43
C ALA A 50 11.64 -2.09 4.80
N VAL A 51 12.69 -2.48 4.07
CA VAL A 51 13.56 -1.53 3.33
C VAL A 51 12.72 -0.71 2.36
N ARG A 52 11.86 -1.38 1.57
CA ARG A 52 11.03 -0.68 0.60
C ARG A 52 9.99 0.25 1.25
N LEU A 53 9.47 -0.14 2.40
CA LEU A 53 8.57 0.72 3.19
C LEU A 53 9.30 1.99 3.62
N VAL A 54 10.53 1.88 4.14
CA VAL A 54 11.33 3.03 4.54
C VAL A 54 11.62 3.96 3.35
N ASP A 55 12.01 3.40 2.20
CA ASP A 55 12.24 4.21 0.98
C ASP A 55 11.01 5.06 0.60
N ILE A 56 9.82 4.44 0.62
CA ILE A 56 8.57 5.13 0.31
C ILE A 56 8.25 6.21 1.33
N LEU A 57 8.52 5.96 2.62
CA LEU A 57 8.28 6.96 3.68
C LEU A 57 9.23 8.15 3.58
N LEU A 58 10.48 7.92 3.15
CA LEU A 58 11.46 8.98 2.95
C LEU A 58 11.13 9.86 1.73
N ASP A 59 10.49 9.29 0.72
CA ASP A 59 10.11 9.98 -0.51
C ASP A 59 8.58 10.10 -0.68
N LEU A 60 7.88 10.26 0.44
CA LEU A 60 6.41 10.15 0.50
C LEU A 60 5.68 11.14 -0.42
N GLU A 61 6.27 12.31 -0.65
CA GLU A 61 5.69 13.34 -1.52
C GLU A 61 5.57 12.85 -2.97
N ASN A 62 6.50 12.01 -3.44
CA ASN A 62 6.42 11.39 -4.78
C ASN A 62 5.36 10.28 -4.87
N TYR A 63 4.78 9.88 -3.74
CA TYR A 63 3.75 8.85 -3.63
C TYR A 63 2.41 9.39 -3.14
N ARG A 64 2.19 10.72 -3.14
CA ARG A 64 0.87 11.28 -2.84
C ARG A 64 -0.06 11.21 -4.04
N GLY A 65 -1.35 11.00 -3.77
CA GLY A 65 -2.39 10.95 -4.79
C GLY A 65 -2.28 9.79 -5.78
N VAL A 66 -1.34 8.86 -5.59
CA VAL A 66 -1.23 7.65 -6.40
C VAL A 66 -2.11 6.55 -5.81
N GLY A 67 -3.07 6.08 -6.61
CA GLY A 67 -4.09 5.12 -6.18
C GLY A 67 -4.97 4.66 -7.31
#